data_AF-A0A4V4L6P6-F1
#
_entry.id   AF-A0A4V4L6P6-F1
#
_cell.length_a   1.000
_cell.length_b   1.000
_cell.length_c   1.000
_cell.angle_alpha   90.00
_cell.angle_beta   90.00
_cell.angle_gamma   90.00
#
_symmetry.space_group_name_H-M   'P 1'
#
loop_
_entity.id
_entity.type
_entity.pdbx_description
1 polymer ?
#
loop_
_entity_poly.entity_id
_entity_poly.type
_entity_poly.pdbx_seq_one_letter_code
_entity_poly.pdbx_strand_id
1 'polypeptide(L)'
;MALASFSSIESVQGLFEWATKSRLFNRKLVEKRKDSSEMRGRMEKRPMFRRFVLEYLPSLPDVDDDKIKTRDSLTRAALAFFGKEDEFNTRRAKVLLDNADDHAWDIIRTTVLMPLAQLEAKRLNEVVRALKRFVAFKDGRPYMCDEPEMNDENQARFAQAINEADEVKPSVREWILSNWEEVKARERQRAKASRRAAGQAG
;
A
#
# COMPACT_ATOMS: atom_id res chain seq x y z
N MET A 1 6.86 -31.08 9.83
CA MET A 1 7.92 -30.69 8.88
C MET A 1 9.05 -30.09 9.70
N ALA A 2 10.20 -30.76 9.79
CA ALA A 2 11.21 -30.46 10.79
C ALA A 2 11.79 -29.05 10.59
N LEU A 3 11.58 -28.17 11.57
CA LEU A 3 12.51 -27.08 11.85
C LEU A 3 13.86 -27.76 12.01
N ALA A 4 14.79 -27.53 11.08
CA ALA A 4 16.16 -28.00 11.24
C ALA A 4 16.69 -27.36 12.51
N SER A 5 16.69 -28.15 13.58
CA SER A 5 17.23 -27.78 14.90
C SER A 5 18.65 -27.27 14.70
N PHE A 6 18.97 -26.14 15.33
CA PHE A 6 20.28 -25.48 15.32
C PHE A 6 21.38 -26.31 16.03
N SER A 7 21.11 -27.58 16.33
CA SER A 7 22.02 -28.50 17.03
C SER A 7 23.16 -28.93 16.11
N SER A 8 24.31 -28.27 16.35
CA SER A 8 25.70 -28.54 15.96
C SER A 8 26.07 -28.51 14.47
N ILE A 9 26.26 -27.31 13.93
CA ILE A 9 27.16 -27.14 12.76
C ILE A 9 28.60 -27.27 13.27
N GLU A 10 29.19 -28.45 13.10
CA GLU A 10 30.51 -28.81 13.67
C GLU A 10 31.69 -28.48 12.74
N SER A 11 31.42 -28.06 11.51
CA SER A 11 32.47 -27.75 10.53
C SER A 11 32.05 -26.68 9.52
N VAL A 12 33.05 -26.08 8.86
CA VAL A 12 32.84 -25.14 7.74
C VAL A 12 32.08 -25.81 6.60
N GLN A 13 32.35 -27.09 6.33
CA GLN A 13 31.62 -27.87 5.34
C GLN A 13 30.14 -28.04 5.73
N GLY A 14 29.88 -28.37 7.00
CA GLY A 14 28.52 -28.47 7.52
C GLY A 14 27.75 -27.14 7.45
N LEU A 15 28.45 -26.01 7.64
CA LEU A 15 27.87 -24.68 7.46
C LEU A 15 27.46 -24.43 6.02
N PHE A 16 28.31 -24.81 5.06
CA PHE A 16 28.04 -24.64 3.64
C PHE A 16 26.88 -25.52 3.16
N GLU A 17 26.81 -26.76 3.63
CA GLU A 17 25.70 -27.66 3.37
C GLU A 17 24.38 -27.12 3.95
N TRP A 18 24.40 -26.66 5.20
CA TRP A 18 23.21 -26.07 5.80
C TRP A 18 22.72 -24.84 5.02
N ALA A 19 23.64 -23.97 4.61
CA ALA A 19 23.32 -22.76 3.85
C ALA A 19 22.69 -23.08 2.49
N THR A 20 23.20 -24.10 1.79
CA THR A 20 22.72 -24.49 0.44
C THR A 20 21.45 -25.34 0.47
N LYS A 21 21.19 -26.09 1.55
CA LYS A 21 19.92 -26.82 1.77
C LYS A 21 18.73 -25.91 2.10
N SER A 22 18.97 -24.62 2.31
CA SER A 22 17.89 -23.66 2.57
C SER A 22 16.96 -23.51 1.36
N ARG A 23 15.64 -23.55 1.60
CA ARG A 23 14.59 -23.34 0.59
C ARG A 23 14.73 -22.03 -0.19
N LEU A 24 15.41 -21.04 0.40
CA LEU A 24 15.61 -19.70 -0.15
C LEU A 24 17.01 -19.51 -0.75
N PHE A 25 17.90 -20.50 -0.63
CA PHE A 25 19.17 -20.47 -1.34
C PHE A 25 18.90 -20.55 -2.84
N ASN A 26 19.64 -19.76 -3.62
CA ASN A 26 19.57 -19.80 -5.08
C ASN A 26 20.97 -19.56 -5.63
N ARG A 27 21.56 -20.59 -6.22
CA ARG A 27 22.94 -20.55 -6.73
C ARG A 27 23.09 -19.55 -7.87
N LYS A 28 22.13 -19.53 -8.79
CA LYS A 28 22.11 -18.63 -9.96
C LYS A 28 22.17 -17.15 -9.56
N LEU A 29 21.55 -16.75 -8.45
CA LEU A 29 21.64 -15.39 -7.90
C LEU A 29 23.01 -15.05 -7.31
N VAL A 30 23.74 -16.03 -6.78
CA VAL A 30 25.11 -15.84 -6.28
C VAL A 30 26.06 -15.71 -7.46
N GLU A 31 25.95 -16.59 -8.45
CA GLU A 31 26.75 -16.60 -9.67
C GLU A 31 26.56 -15.32 -10.49
N LYS A 32 25.31 -14.87 -10.70
CA LYS A 32 25.02 -13.60 -11.39
C LYS A 32 25.71 -12.38 -10.75
N ARG A 33 25.95 -12.43 -9.44
CA ARG A 33 26.56 -11.32 -8.68
C ARG A 33 28.06 -11.50 -8.47
N LYS A 34 28.65 -12.63 -8.91
CA LYS A 34 30.05 -13.00 -8.67
C LYS A 34 31.04 -11.92 -9.10
N ASP A 35 30.78 -11.28 -10.22
CA ASP A 35 31.71 -10.34 -10.86
C ASP A 35 31.50 -8.86 -10.49
N SER A 36 30.58 -8.57 -9.56
CA SER A 36 30.40 -7.20 -9.09
C SER A 36 31.59 -6.73 -8.25
N SER A 37 31.90 -5.43 -8.28
CA SER A 37 32.94 -4.83 -7.43
C SER A 37 32.71 -5.13 -5.94
N GLU A 38 31.44 -5.07 -5.51
CA GLU A 38 31.03 -5.37 -4.14
C GLU A 38 31.32 -6.84 -3.77
N MET A 39 31.05 -7.77 -4.69
CA MET A 39 31.31 -9.19 -4.48
C MET A 39 32.80 -9.50 -4.42
N ARG A 40 33.60 -8.88 -5.29
CA ARG A 40 35.07 -8.97 -5.24
C ARG A 40 35.62 -8.51 -3.91
N GLY A 41 35.19 -7.34 -3.42
CA GLY A 41 35.58 -6.83 -2.11
C GLY A 41 35.15 -7.73 -0.95
N ARG A 42 33.96 -8.37 -1.04
CA ARG A 42 33.53 -9.38 -0.05
C ARG A 42 34.41 -10.62 -0.09
N MET A 43 34.77 -11.13 -1.27
CA MET A 43 35.64 -12.31 -1.41
C MET A 43 37.07 -12.04 -0.92
N GLU A 44 37.60 -10.83 -1.11
CA GLU A 44 38.91 -10.44 -0.59
C GLU A 44 38.92 -10.39 0.95
N LYS A 45 37.91 -9.76 1.55
CA LYS A 45 37.85 -9.53 3.01
C LYS A 45 37.32 -10.72 3.81
N ARG A 46 36.74 -11.73 3.16
CA ARG A 46 36.04 -12.84 3.84
C ARG A 46 36.50 -14.20 3.27
N PRO A 47 37.60 -14.77 3.78
CA PRO A 47 38.16 -16.03 3.28
C PRO A 47 37.18 -17.20 3.27
N MET A 48 36.31 -17.32 4.29
CA MET A 48 35.29 -18.36 4.33
C MET A 48 34.23 -18.20 3.22
N PHE A 49 33.81 -16.96 2.96
CA PHE A 49 32.85 -16.66 1.89
C PHE A 49 33.49 -16.87 0.50
N ARG A 50 34.77 -16.54 0.35
CA ARG A 50 35.54 -16.86 -0.86
C ARG A 50 35.58 -18.37 -1.12
N ARG A 51 35.93 -19.18 -0.12
CA ARG A 51 35.90 -20.65 -0.21
C ARG A 51 34.51 -21.17 -0.57
N PHE A 52 33.46 -20.62 0.05
CA PHE A 52 32.09 -20.97 -0.29
C PHE A 52 31.76 -20.73 -1.77
N VAL A 53 32.05 -19.54 -2.30
CA VAL A 53 31.67 -19.13 -3.66
C VAL A 53 32.57 -19.74 -4.75
N LEU A 54 33.87 -19.87 -4.49
CA LEU A 54 34.85 -20.30 -5.51
C LEU A 54 35.18 -21.78 -5.47
N GLU A 55 35.01 -22.46 -4.33
CA GLU A 55 35.38 -23.87 -4.17
C GLU A 55 34.13 -24.72 -3.94
N TYR A 56 33.33 -24.37 -2.94
CA TYR A 56 32.19 -25.20 -2.53
C TYR A 56 31.04 -25.19 -3.55
N LEU A 57 30.48 -24.01 -3.88
CA LEU A 57 29.36 -23.93 -4.82
C LEU A 57 29.65 -24.60 -6.18
N PRO A 58 30.83 -24.40 -6.81
CA PRO A 58 31.16 -25.07 -8.06
C PRO A 58 31.27 -26.60 -7.97
N SER A 59 31.56 -27.14 -6.78
CA SER A 59 31.65 -28.60 -6.57
C SER A 59 30.29 -29.29 -6.40
N LEU A 60 29.21 -28.52 -6.20
CA LEU A 60 27.86 -29.08 -6.15
C LEU A 60 27.37 -29.44 -7.56
N PRO A 61 26.59 -30.54 -7.69
CA PRO A 61 25.96 -30.89 -8.96
C PRO A 61 25.10 -29.73 -9.47
N ASP A 62 24.97 -29.63 -10.79
CA ASP A 62 24.11 -28.62 -11.40
C ASP A 62 22.66 -28.97 -11.08
N VAL A 63 21.98 -28.11 -10.33
CA VAL A 63 20.59 -28.33 -9.91
C VAL A 63 19.69 -27.44 -10.75
N ASP A 64 18.91 -28.07 -11.62
CA ASP A 64 18.03 -27.36 -12.55
C ASP A 64 16.85 -26.62 -11.83
N ASP A 65 16.64 -26.93 -10.55
CA ASP A 65 15.57 -26.39 -9.70
C ASP A 65 15.92 -25.04 -9.03
N ASP A 66 17.01 -24.38 -9.43
CA ASP A 66 17.35 -23.01 -9.02
C ASP A 66 16.44 -21.94 -9.69
N LYS A 67 15.16 -22.24 -9.91
CA LYS A 67 14.18 -21.26 -10.38
C LYS A 67 14.08 -20.15 -9.33
N ILE A 68 14.34 -18.92 -9.76
CA ILE A 68 14.22 -17.74 -8.91
C ILE A 68 12.75 -17.63 -8.49
N LYS A 69 12.46 -17.97 -7.24
CA LYS A 69 11.11 -17.83 -6.68
C LYS A 69 10.75 -16.36 -6.68
N THR A 70 9.64 -16.01 -7.30
CA THR A 70 9.15 -14.64 -7.30
C THR A 70 8.68 -14.27 -5.90
N ARG A 71 8.75 -12.98 -5.57
CA ARG A 71 8.24 -12.46 -4.29
C ARG A 71 6.80 -12.95 -4.03
N ASP A 72 5.95 -12.89 -5.04
CA ASP A 72 4.54 -13.27 -4.94
C ASP A 72 4.35 -14.77 -4.67
N SER A 73 5.19 -15.64 -5.24
CA SER A 73 5.15 -17.07 -4.93
C SER A 73 5.54 -17.35 -3.48
N LEU A 74 6.54 -16.64 -2.94
CA LEU A 74 6.98 -16.78 -1.55
C LEU A 74 5.96 -16.20 -0.59
N THR A 75 5.35 -15.06 -0.92
CA THR A 75 4.27 -14.46 -0.14
C THR A 75 3.08 -15.40 -0.05
N ARG A 76 2.62 -15.98 -1.17
CA ARG A 76 1.52 -16.97 -1.14
C ARG A 76 1.86 -18.18 -0.28
N ALA A 77 3.05 -18.76 -0.46
CA ALA A 77 3.48 -19.90 0.35
C ALA A 77 3.56 -19.56 1.86
N ALA A 78 3.98 -18.34 2.21
CA ALA A 78 4.02 -17.90 3.60
C ALA A 78 2.61 -17.69 4.17
N LEU A 79 1.72 -17.02 3.43
CA LEU A 79 0.34 -16.81 3.86
C LEU A 79 -0.40 -18.13 4.11
N ALA A 80 -0.22 -19.10 3.21
CA ALA A 80 -0.74 -20.46 3.37
C ALA A 80 -0.15 -21.14 4.62
N PHE A 81 1.17 -21.10 4.78
CA PHE A 81 1.86 -21.72 5.91
C PHE A 81 1.41 -21.18 7.27
N PHE A 82 1.18 -19.86 7.37
CA PHE A 82 0.74 -19.22 8.61
C PHE A 82 -0.79 -19.19 8.78
N GLY A 83 -1.56 -19.67 7.82
CA GLY A 83 -3.03 -19.59 7.84
C GLY A 83 -3.54 -18.14 7.86
N LYS A 84 -2.90 -17.25 7.11
CA LYS A 84 -3.16 -15.79 7.12
C LYS A 84 -3.73 -15.25 5.80
N GLU A 85 -4.17 -16.13 4.91
CA GLU A 85 -4.71 -15.74 3.60
C GLU A 85 -5.93 -14.82 3.73
N ASP A 86 -6.92 -15.18 4.54
CA ASP A 86 -8.14 -14.39 4.73
C ASP A 86 -7.87 -13.02 5.37
N GLU A 87 -7.02 -12.98 6.41
CA GLU A 87 -6.62 -11.74 7.07
C GLU A 87 -5.88 -10.81 6.09
N PHE A 88 -4.96 -11.38 5.30
CA PHE A 88 -4.23 -10.63 4.28
C PHE A 88 -5.15 -10.10 3.19
N ASN A 89 -6.05 -10.94 2.67
CA ASN A 89 -6.98 -10.56 1.61
C ASN A 89 -7.96 -9.48 2.08
N THR A 90 -8.47 -9.59 3.32
CA THR A 90 -9.34 -8.58 3.94
C THR A 90 -8.62 -7.24 4.07
N ARG A 91 -7.39 -7.23 4.60
CA ARG A 91 -6.57 -6.01 4.72
C ARG A 91 -6.22 -5.43 3.36
N ARG A 92 -5.87 -6.28 2.39
CA ARG A 92 -5.55 -5.86 1.02
C ARG A 92 -6.75 -5.24 0.34
N ALA A 93 -7.94 -5.80 0.49
CA ALA A 93 -9.18 -5.24 -0.06
C ALA A 93 -9.44 -3.84 0.51
N LYS A 94 -9.31 -3.65 1.82
CA LYS A 94 -9.42 -2.33 2.45
C LYS A 94 -8.41 -1.33 1.88
N VAL A 95 -7.13 -1.71 1.82
CA VAL A 95 -6.07 -0.83 1.27
C VAL A 95 -6.32 -0.45 -0.19
N LEU A 96 -6.81 -1.40 -1.01
CA LEU A 96 -7.13 -1.10 -2.41
C LEU A 96 -8.28 -0.08 -2.54
N LEU A 97 -9.31 -0.21 -1.70
CA LEU A 97 -10.42 0.74 -1.65
C LEU A 97 -9.96 2.12 -1.17
N ASP A 98 -9.17 2.17 -0.09
CA ASP A 98 -8.65 3.42 0.47
C ASP A 98 -7.72 4.12 -0.53
N ASN A 99 -6.81 3.39 -1.19
CA ASN A 99 -5.93 3.94 -2.21
C ASN A 99 -6.70 4.49 -3.42
N ALA A 100 -7.76 3.81 -3.84
CA ALA A 100 -8.60 4.28 -4.95
C ALA A 100 -9.34 5.58 -4.57
N ASP A 101 -9.77 5.70 -3.30
CA ASP A 101 -10.41 6.92 -2.82
C ASP A 101 -9.41 8.08 -2.68
N ASP A 102 -8.22 7.82 -2.13
CA ASP A 102 -7.15 8.81 -2.03
C ASP A 102 -6.75 9.35 -3.41
N HIS A 103 -6.61 8.47 -4.40
CA HIS A 103 -6.36 8.84 -5.80
C HIS A 103 -7.48 9.70 -6.37
N ALA A 104 -8.74 9.31 -6.15
CA ALA A 104 -9.89 10.12 -6.58
C ALA A 104 -9.90 11.51 -5.96
N TRP A 105 -9.54 11.63 -4.68
CA TRP A 105 -9.45 12.92 -4.01
C TRP A 105 -8.31 13.79 -4.52
N ASP A 106 -7.19 13.20 -4.93
CA ASP A 106 -6.11 13.95 -5.58
C ASP A 106 -6.59 14.54 -6.91
N ILE A 107 -7.26 13.74 -7.74
CA ILE A 107 -7.83 14.19 -9.02
C ILE A 107 -8.89 15.28 -8.80
N ILE A 108 -9.87 15.07 -7.90
CA ILE A 108 -10.93 16.06 -7.63
C ILE A 108 -10.31 17.37 -7.11
N ARG A 109 -9.36 17.28 -6.19
CA ARG A 109 -8.68 18.43 -5.62
C ARG A 109 -7.96 19.23 -6.70
N THR A 110 -7.15 18.57 -7.51
CA THR A 110 -6.26 19.23 -8.48
C THR A 110 -7.00 19.72 -9.74
N THR A 111 -8.01 18.98 -10.20
CA THR A 111 -8.66 19.26 -11.50
C THR A 111 -10.01 19.98 -11.39
N VAL A 112 -10.68 19.93 -10.24
CA VAL A 112 -12.00 20.57 -10.02
C VAL A 112 -11.91 21.71 -9.03
N LEU A 113 -11.32 21.48 -7.86
CA LEU A 113 -11.36 22.46 -6.76
C LEU A 113 -10.25 23.51 -6.85
N MET A 114 -9.00 23.13 -7.12
CA MET A 114 -7.87 24.07 -7.23
C MET A 114 -8.07 25.15 -8.32
N PRO A 115 -8.67 24.86 -9.49
CA PRO A 115 -8.97 25.88 -10.49
C PRO A 115 -10.00 26.93 -10.04
N LEU A 116 -10.73 26.70 -8.95
CA LEU A 116 -11.65 27.70 -8.40
C LEU A 116 -10.83 28.82 -7.74
N ALA A 117 -10.70 29.95 -8.45
CA ALA A 117 -9.90 31.12 -8.05
C ALA A 117 -10.22 31.70 -6.64
N GLN A 118 -11.33 31.26 -6.02
CA GLN A 118 -11.77 31.72 -4.69
C GLN A 118 -11.29 30.82 -3.54
N LEU A 119 -10.63 29.68 -3.84
CA LEU A 119 -10.19 28.70 -2.85
C LEU A 119 -8.70 28.83 -2.54
N GLU A 120 -8.41 29.52 -1.44
CA GLU A 120 -7.10 29.43 -0.76
C GLU A 120 -6.89 28.01 -0.18
N ALA A 121 -5.64 27.59 0.07
CA ALA A 121 -5.31 26.25 0.56
C ALA A 121 -6.10 25.83 1.83
N LYS A 122 -6.29 26.74 2.78
CA LYS A 122 -7.08 26.46 4.00
C LYS A 122 -8.57 26.23 3.68
N ARG A 123 -9.12 26.96 2.71
CA ARG A 123 -10.51 26.84 2.25
C ARG A 123 -10.70 25.57 1.42
N LEU A 124 -9.71 25.18 0.63
CA LEU A 124 -9.71 23.92 -0.12
C LEU A 124 -9.87 22.70 0.80
N ASN A 125 -9.09 22.64 1.88
CA ASN A 125 -9.20 21.55 2.86
C ASN A 125 -10.55 21.53 3.58
N GLU A 126 -11.15 22.71 3.81
CA GLU A 126 -12.50 22.82 4.38
C GLU A 126 -13.56 22.27 3.41
N VAL A 127 -13.47 22.60 2.12
CA VAL A 127 -14.37 22.08 1.09
C VAL A 127 -14.24 20.57 0.93
N VAL A 128 -13.01 20.04 0.85
CA VAL A 128 -12.76 18.59 0.77
C VAL A 128 -13.40 17.87 1.97
N ARG A 129 -13.20 18.39 3.18
CA ARG A 129 -13.81 17.81 4.39
C ARG A 129 -15.33 17.86 4.35
N ALA A 130 -15.90 18.97 3.89
CA ALA A 130 -17.33 19.13 3.79
C ALA A 130 -17.93 18.15 2.76
N LEU A 131 -17.30 18.01 1.59
CA LEU A 131 -17.71 17.04 0.56
C LEU A 131 -17.65 15.61 1.09
N LYS A 132 -16.57 15.22 1.78
CA LYS A 132 -16.45 13.90 2.41
C LYS A 132 -17.59 13.57 3.38
N ARG A 133 -18.06 14.57 4.14
CA ARG A 133 -19.05 14.38 5.22
C ARG A 133 -20.50 14.48 4.77
N PHE A 134 -20.80 15.38 3.83
CA PHE A 134 -22.17 15.73 3.45
C PHE A 134 -22.58 15.19 2.08
N VAL A 135 -21.71 14.49 1.36
CA VAL A 135 -22.06 13.96 0.03
C VAL A 135 -22.18 12.45 0.11
N ALA A 136 -23.26 11.94 -0.47
CA ALA A 136 -23.46 10.53 -0.74
C ALA A 136 -23.78 10.32 -2.22
N PHE A 137 -23.76 9.06 -2.67
CA PHE A 137 -24.05 8.70 -4.06
C PHE A 137 -25.29 7.82 -4.13
N LYS A 138 -26.15 8.10 -5.09
CA LYS A 138 -27.29 7.27 -5.48
C LYS A 138 -27.24 7.07 -6.99
N ASP A 139 -27.22 5.83 -7.44
CA ASP A 139 -27.13 5.48 -8.87
C ASP A 139 -25.94 6.18 -9.58
N GLY A 140 -24.81 6.28 -8.88
CA GLY A 140 -23.59 6.94 -9.36
C GLY A 140 -23.66 8.47 -9.41
N ARG A 141 -24.75 9.09 -8.94
CA ARG A 141 -24.92 10.54 -8.89
C ARG A 141 -24.76 11.07 -7.46
N PRO A 142 -23.98 12.15 -7.26
CA PRO A 142 -23.84 12.75 -5.94
C PRO A 142 -25.11 13.47 -5.52
N TYR A 143 -25.42 13.42 -4.23
CA TYR A 143 -26.45 14.22 -3.59
C TYR A 143 -25.97 14.69 -2.21
N MET A 144 -26.55 15.80 -1.74
CA MET A 144 -26.21 16.38 -0.44
C MET A 144 -27.07 15.75 0.65
N CYS A 145 -26.43 15.35 1.75
CA CYS A 145 -27.07 14.88 2.96
C CYS A 145 -27.34 16.04 3.91
N ASP A 146 -28.36 15.90 4.76
CA ASP A 146 -28.69 16.89 5.78
C ASP A 146 -27.79 16.78 7.01
N GLU A 147 -27.47 15.55 7.40
CA GLU A 147 -26.54 15.25 8.50
C GLU A 147 -25.16 14.83 7.98
N PRO A 148 -24.06 15.23 8.65
CA PRO A 148 -22.72 14.81 8.28
C PRO A 148 -22.43 13.37 8.72
N GLU A 149 -21.81 12.59 7.85
CA GLU A 149 -21.19 11.33 8.24
C GLU A 149 -19.82 11.58 8.90
N MET A 150 -19.79 11.47 10.22
CA MET A 150 -18.63 11.77 11.05
C MET A 150 -17.64 10.60 11.13
N ASN A 151 -18.07 9.38 10.82
CA ASN A 151 -17.21 8.23 10.71
C ASN A 151 -16.62 8.14 9.29
N ASP A 152 -15.31 8.35 9.17
CA ASP A 152 -14.60 8.30 7.89
C ASP A 152 -14.77 6.94 7.17
N GLU A 153 -15.03 5.85 7.89
CA GLU A 153 -15.29 4.54 7.26
C GLU A 153 -16.64 4.45 6.55
N ASN A 154 -17.62 5.23 7.00
CA ASN A 154 -18.98 5.28 6.46
C ASN A 154 -19.16 6.39 5.40
N GLN A 155 -18.20 7.32 5.30
CA GLN A 155 -18.24 8.37 4.29
C GLN A 155 -18.26 7.79 2.88
N ALA A 156 -18.90 8.52 1.98
CA ALA A 156 -19.06 8.06 0.61
C ALA A 156 -17.71 7.92 -0.11
N ARG A 157 -17.57 6.85 -0.88
CA ARG A 157 -16.38 6.60 -1.69
C ARG A 157 -16.47 7.33 -3.02
N PHE A 158 -15.56 8.27 -3.23
CA PHE A 158 -15.43 9.07 -4.45
C PHE A 158 -14.62 8.37 -5.54
N ALA A 159 -13.99 7.22 -5.28
CA ALA A 159 -13.41 6.37 -6.31
C ALA A 159 -14.37 6.11 -7.49
N GLN A 160 -15.68 5.94 -7.21
CA GLN A 160 -16.71 5.75 -8.25
C GLN A 160 -16.94 6.99 -9.12
N ALA A 161 -16.45 8.16 -8.73
CA ALA A 161 -16.57 9.42 -9.47
C ALA A 161 -15.50 9.60 -10.54
N ILE A 162 -14.49 8.74 -10.58
CA ILE A 162 -13.39 8.77 -11.56
C ILE A 162 -13.67 7.75 -12.67
N ASN A 163 -13.38 8.11 -13.92
CA ASN A 163 -13.47 7.21 -15.07
C ASN A 163 -12.13 6.49 -15.33
N GLU A 164 -12.10 5.59 -16.32
CA GLU A 164 -10.88 4.84 -16.68
C GLU A 164 -9.74 5.72 -17.21
N ALA A 165 -10.03 6.97 -17.59
CA ALA A 165 -9.06 7.95 -18.06
C ALA A 165 -8.49 8.85 -16.94
N ASP A 166 -8.74 8.51 -15.67
CA ASP A 166 -8.35 9.32 -14.50
C ASP A 166 -8.99 10.72 -14.49
N GLU A 167 -10.20 10.85 -15.02
CA GLU A 167 -10.96 12.10 -15.02
C GLU A 167 -12.20 12.01 -14.13
N VAL A 168 -12.56 13.13 -13.50
CA VAL A 168 -13.83 13.26 -12.79
C VAL A 168 -14.98 13.17 -13.80
N LYS A 169 -15.90 12.22 -13.59
CA LYS A 169 -17.12 12.05 -14.40
C LYS A 169 -17.84 13.40 -14.57
N PRO A 170 -18.27 13.79 -15.78
CA PRO A 170 -18.84 15.12 -16.04
C PRO A 170 -20.00 15.49 -15.10
N SER A 171 -20.92 14.55 -14.86
CA SER A 171 -22.06 14.76 -13.94
C SER A 171 -21.64 15.05 -12.50
N VAL A 172 -20.54 14.45 -12.03
CA VAL A 172 -20.00 14.71 -10.68
C VAL A 172 -19.28 16.05 -10.67
N ARG A 173 -18.48 16.33 -11.70
CA ARG A 173 -17.76 17.60 -11.86
C ARG A 173 -18.73 18.78 -11.81
N GLU A 174 -19.77 18.76 -12.64
CA GLU A 174 -20.81 19.78 -12.68
C GLU A 174 -21.50 19.93 -11.33
N TRP A 175 -21.88 18.82 -10.69
CA TRP A 175 -22.51 18.86 -9.38
C TRP A 175 -21.61 19.50 -8.32
N ILE A 176 -20.32 19.14 -8.24
CA ILE A 176 -19.38 19.75 -7.29
C ILE A 176 -19.29 21.25 -7.54
N LEU A 177 -19.13 21.68 -8.80
CA LEU A 177 -19.03 23.10 -9.16
C LEU A 177 -20.28 23.89 -8.76
N SER A 178 -21.46 23.29 -8.86
CA SER A 178 -22.72 23.94 -8.46
C SER A 178 -22.99 23.92 -6.95
N ASN A 179 -22.44 22.96 -6.19
CA ASN A 179 -22.89 22.70 -4.81
C ASN A 179 -21.82 22.92 -3.73
N TRP A 180 -20.52 23.06 -4.09
CA TRP A 180 -19.44 23.10 -3.10
C TRP A 180 -19.59 24.22 -2.05
N GLU A 181 -20.20 25.35 -2.40
CA GLU A 181 -20.42 26.46 -1.47
C GLU A 181 -21.45 26.13 -0.40
N GLU A 182 -22.56 25.51 -0.79
CA GLU A 182 -23.61 25.08 0.13
C GLU A 182 -23.10 23.96 1.04
N VAL A 183 -22.40 22.98 0.48
CA VAL A 183 -21.76 21.89 1.26
C VAL A 183 -20.81 22.46 2.33
N LYS A 184 -19.97 23.42 1.93
CA LYS A 184 -19.07 24.15 2.85
C LYS A 184 -19.85 24.92 3.91
N ALA A 185 -20.96 25.55 3.55
CA ALA A 185 -21.80 26.30 4.49
C ALA A 185 -22.41 25.38 5.55
N ARG A 186 -22.89 24.18 5.18
CA ARG A 186 -23.40 23.17 6.13
C ARG A 186 -22.32 22.73 7.12
N GLU A 187 -21.10 22.48 6.65
CA GLU A 187 -19.97 22.14 7.54
C GLU A 187 -19.66 23.25 8.54
N ARG A 188 -19.70 24.52 8.09
CA ARG A 188 -19.52 25.68 8.99
C ARG A 188 -20.64 25.82 10.01
N GLN A 189 -21.89 25.65 9.58
CA GLN A 189 -23.06 25.72 10.46
C GLN A 189 -22.95 24.65 11.55
N ARG A 190 -22.62 23.41 11.18
CA ARG A 190 -22.40 22.31 12.12
C ARG A 190 -21.26 22.62 13.09
N ALA A 191 -20.11 23.06 12.59
CA ALA A 191 -18.97 23.40 13.44
C ALA A 191 -19.32 24.52 14.46
N LYS A 192 -20.13 25.50 14.05
CA LYS A 192 -20.64 26.56 14.94
C LYS A 192 -21.62 26.02 15.98
N ALA A 193 -22.54 25.15 15.60
CA ALA A 193 -23.50 24.51 16.52
C ALA A 193 -22.78 23.66 17.57
N SER A 194 -21.82 22.84 17.15
CA SER A 194 -21.00 22.01 18.06
C SER A 194 -20.22 22.84 19.09
N ARG A 195 -19.61 23.96 18.67
CA ARG A 195 -18.91 24.86 19.61
C ARG A 195 -19.85 25.51 20.62
N ARG A 196 -21.07 25.90 20.20
CA ARG A 196 -22.07 26.47 21.11
C ARG A 196 -22.54 25.46 22.15
N ALA A 197 -22.79 24.21 21.74
CA ALA A 197 -23.15 23.14 22.66
C ALA A 197 -22.04 22.85 23.68
N ALA A 198 -20.77 22.81 23.24
CA ALA A 198 -19.64 22.59 24.13
C ALA A 198 -19.43 23.73 25.14
N GLY A 199 -19.66 24.99 24.73
CA GLY A 199 -19.54 26.15 25.63
C GLY A 199 -20.72 26.36 26.57
N GLN A 200 -21.84 25.64 26.39
CA GLN A 200 -22.98 25.65 27.32
C GLN A 200 -22.92 24.49 28.33
N ALA A 201 -22.06 23.49 28.09
CA ALA A 201 -21.90 22.31 28.92
C ALA A 201 -20.71 22.37 29.90
N GLY A 202 -19.96 23.48 29.90
CA GLY A 202 -18.86 23.76 30.84
C GLY A 202 -19.14 25.00 31.66
#